data_AF-A0A1I2UTR5-F1
#
_entry.id   AF-A0A1I2UTR5-F1
#
_cell.length_a   1.000
_cell.length_b   1.000
_cell.length_c   1.000
_cell.angle_alpha   90.00
_cell.angle_beta   90.00
_cell.angle_gamma   90.00
#
_symmetry.space_group_name_H-M   'P 1'
#
loop_
_entity.id
_entity.type
_entity.pdbx_description
1 polymer ?
#
loop_
_entity_poly.entity_id
_entity_poly.type
_entity_poly.pdbx_seq_one_letter_code
_entity_poly.pdbx_strand_id
1 'polypeptide(L)'
;MSQPLPQLPKPEFVLIPIEAPPEVPTQIAVDLGETGIPGGLIGYEYRPLSEPVYFGGIAERGLVVIGTSGLFGRIAVDVATGHVAQIPKIESATAHHVNSDLDSFNRCAAAVIARFPFYAEGDEERFEEVAEELRDLICAIDETALAHNGFWATFCDDVAIGDYANWDA
;
A
#
# COMPACT_ATOMS: atom_id res chain seq x y z
N MET A 1 -14.99 -9.88 -22.88
CA MET A 1 -15.41 -10.36 -21.56
C MET A 1 -14.15 -10.57 -20.77
N SER A 2 -13.87 -9.71 -19.79
CA SER A 2 -12.71 -9.85 -18.91
C SER A 2 -12.97 -11.02 -17.98
N GLN A 3 -12.02 -11.94 -17.83
CA GLN A 3 -12.12 -12.97 -16.81
C GLN A 3 -12.17 -12.28 -15.43
N PRO A 4 -13.04 -12.74 -14.51
CA PRO A 4 -13.01 -12.25 -13.13
C PRO A 4 -11.62 -12.51 -12.54
N LEU A 5 -11.11 -11.53 -11.78
CA LEU A 5 -9.86 -11.70 -11.07
C LEU A 5 -9.99 -12.87 -10.09
N PRO A 6 -8.91 -13.63 -9.83
CA PRO A 6 -8.99 -14.73 -8.88
C PRO A 6 -9.40 -14.22 -7.50
N GLN A 7 -10.21 -15.00 -6.79
CA GLN A 7 -10.51 -14.71 -5.38
C GLN A 7 -9.23 -14.84 -4.55
N LEU A 8 -9.00 -13.87 -3.69
CA LEU A 8 -7.83 -13.84 -2.80
C LEU A 8 -8.20 -14.42 -1.43
N PRO A 9 -7.25 -15.02 -0.70
CA PRO A 9 -7.47 -15.45 0.68
C PRO A 9 -7.76 -14.24 1.57
N LYS A 10 -8.45 -14.47 2.70
CA LYS A 10 -8.68 -13.42 3.70
C LYS A 10 -7.36 -12.71 4.03
N PRO A 11 -7.38 -11.36 4.11
CA PRO A 11 -6.16 -10.60 4.33
C PRO A 11 -5.58 -10.97 5.70
N GLU A 12 -4.29 -11.28 5.71
CA GLU A 12 -3.50 -11.57 6.91
C GLU A 12 -2.27 -10.68 6.88
N PHE A 13 -1.99 -10.00 7.99
CA PHE A 13 -0.80 -9.18 8.09
C PHE A 13 0.39 -10.07 8.47
N VAL A 14 1.34 -10.18 7.56
CA VAL A 14 2.66 -10.77 7.77
C VAL A 14 3.71 -9.83 7.20
N LEU A 15 4.88 -9.80 7.82
CA LEU A 15 6.05 -9.14 7.25
C LEU A 15 6.90 -10.17 6.51
N ILE A 16 7.32 -9.82 5.30
CA ILE A 16 8.28 -10.59 4.53
C ILE A 16 9.59 -9.83 4.45
N PRO A 17 10.74 -10.50 4.69
CA PRO A 17 12.03 -9.88 4.45
C PRO A 17 12.22 -9.71 2.94
N ILE A 18 12.91 -8.64 2.55
CA ILE A 18 13.30 -8.42 1.16
C ILE A 18 14.78 -8.09 1.04
N GLU A 19 15.40 -8.64 0.01
CA GLU A 19 16.76 -8.30 -0.36
C GLU A 19 16.72 -7.15 -1.38
N ALA A 20 17.37 -6.04 -1.05
CA ALA A 20 17.42 -4.89 -1.92
C ALA A 20 18.36 -5.14 -3.12
N PRO A 21 18.05 -4.60 -4.32
CA PRO A 21 18.96 -4.64 -5.46
C PRO A 21 20.34 -4.06 -5.14
N PRO A 22 21.41 -4.53 -5.79
CA PRO A 22 22.78 -4.08 -5.51
C PRO A 22 23.00 -2.59 -5.82
N GLU A 23 22.14 -1.97 -6.62
CA GLU A 23 22.16 -0.54 -6.91
C GLU A 23 21.70 0.33 -5.73
N VAL A 24 21.02 -0.27 -4.73
CA VAL A 24 20.46 0.45 -3.59
C VAL A 24 21.55 0.76 -2.56
N PRO A 25 21.63 2.00 -2.04
CA PRO A 25 22.56 2.35 -0.97
C PRO A 25 22.43 1.44 0.25
N THR A 26 23.57 1.10 0.86
CA THR A 26 23.66 0.11 1.96
C THR A 26 22.69 0.39 3.11
N GLN A 27 22.51 1.66 3.51
CA GLN A 27 21.60 1.97 4.60
C GLN A 27 20.15 1.62 4.26
N ILE A 28 19.66 2.03 3.08
CA ILE A 28 18.31 1.67 2.61
C ILE A 28 18.18 0.15 2.48
N ALA A 29 19.20 -0.54 1.96
CA ALA A 29 19.19 -2.00 1.86
C ALA A 29 19.07 -2.69 3.23
N VAL A 30 19.77 -2.19 4.25
CA VAL A 30 19.65 -2.68 5.64
C VAL A 30 18.26 -2.39 6.18
N ASP A 31 17.75 -1.17 6.03
CA ASP A 31 16.44 -0.77 6.54
C ASP A 31 15.31 -1.62 5.92
N LEU A 32 15.36 -1.87 4.60
CA LEU A 32 14.43 -2.75 3.89
C LEU A 32 14.50 -4.20 4.40
N GLY A 33 15.71 -4.70 4.66
CA GLY A 33 15.93 -6.07 5.14
C GLY A 33 15.49 -6.29 6.58
N GLU A 34 15.73 -5.32 7.47
CA GLU A 34 15.37 -5.39 8.89
C GLU A 34 13.87 -5.13 9.13
N THR A 35 13.31 -4.14 8.42
CA THR A 35 11.90 -3.74 8.59
C THR A 35 10.96 -4.70 7.87
N GLY A 36 11.37 -5.22 6.71
CA GLY A 36 10.51 -6.01 5.83
C GLY A 36 9.36 -5.20 5.24
N ILE A 37 8.56 -5.87 4.42
CA ILE A 37 7.36 -5.28 3.76
C ILE A 37 6.13 -6.14 4.05
N PRO A 38 4.91 -5.64 3.88
CA PRO A 38 3.71 -6.44 4.08
C PRO A 38 3.65 -7.59 3.06
N GLY A 39 3.15 -8.75 3.46
CA GLY A 39 2.90 -9.87 2.54
C GLY A 39 1.74 -9.64 1.57
N GLY A 40 0.93 -8.61 1.83
CA GLY A 40 -0.23 -8.20 1.04
C GLY A 40 -1.04 -7.13 1.77
N LEU A 41 -2.14 -6.69 1.14
CA LEU A 41 -3.17 -5.82 1.72
C LEU A 41 -4.56 -6.37 1.35
N ILE A 42 -5.62 -5.60 1.62
CA ILE A 42 -6.98 -5.93 1.20
C ILE A 42 -7.02 -6.05 -0.34
N GLY A 43 -7.51 -7.18 -0.83
CA GLY A 43 -7.66 -7.39 -2.26
C GLY A 43 -6.35 -7.18 -3.05
N TYR A 44 -6.44 -6.40 -4.12
CA TYR A 44 -5.32 -6.13 -5.02
C TYR A 44 -4.64 -4.78 -4.78
N GLU A 45 -4.96 -4.12 -3.66
CA GLU A 45 -4.47 -2.77 -3.34
C GLU A 45 -2.96 -2.73 -3.20
N TYR A 46 -2.38 -3.79 -2.65
CA TYR A 46 -0.94 -3.99 -2.61
C TYR A 46 -0.58 -5.47 -2.66
N ARG A 47 0.42 -5.80 -3.49
CA ARG A 47 1.07 -7.12 -3.50
C ARG A 47 2.58 -6.96 -3.59
N PRO A 48 3.36 -7.65 -2.75
CA PRO A 48 4.81 -7.57 -2.81
C PRO A 48 5.36 -8.15 -4.13
N LEU A 49 6.49 -7.62 -4.57
CA LEU A 49 7.29 -8.25 -5.62
C LEU A 49 8.15 -9.37 -5.01
N SER A 50 8.37 -10.45 -5.77
CA SER A 50 9.33 -11.49 -5.39
C SER A 50 10.77 -10.96 -5.37
N GLU A 51 11.07 -10.01 -6.24
CA GLU A 51 12.36 -9.34 -6.36
C GLU A 51 12.10 -7.84 -6.48
N PRO A 52 12.56 -7.01 -5.51
CA PRO A 52 12.44 -5.56 -5.63
C PRO A 52 13.24 -5.05 -6.83
N VAL A 53 12.84 -3.92 -7.40
CA VAL A 53 13.46 -3.37 -8.63
C VAL A 53 13.87 -1.92 -8.40
N TYR A 54 15.13 -1.58 -8.67
CA TYR A 54 15.61 -0.21 -8.62
C TYR A 54 15.27 0.57 -9.91
N PHE A 55 14.79 1.81 -9.74
CA PHE A 55 14.47 2.75 -10.82
C PHE A 55 15.17 4.09 -10.60
N GLY A 56 16.27 4.32 -11.32
CA GLY A 56 17.06 5.57 -11.25
C GLY A 56 16.53 6.77 -12.05
N GLY A 57 15.27 6.76 -12.47
CA GLY A 57 14.68 7.79 -13.36
C GLY A 57 13.53 8.59 -12.76
N ILE A 58 13.13 8.29 -11.52
CA ILE A 58 12.07 8.97 -10.77
C ILE A 58 12.64 9.33 -9.41
N ALA A 59 12.30 10.52 -8.89
CA ALA A 59 12.92 11.11 -7.69
C ALA A 59 14.43 11.38 -7.84
N GLU A 60 15.03 12.06 -6.85
CA GLU A 60 16.42 12.54 -6.94
C GLU A 60 17.44 11.40 -6.98
N ARG A 61 17.24 10.35 -6.18
CA ARG A 61 18.16 9.20 -6.05
C ARG A 61 17.56 7.88 -6.51
N GLY A 62 16.45 7.93 -7.24
CA GLY A 62 15.73 6.75 -7.67
C GLY A 62 14.79 6.20 -6.60
N LEU A 63 14.06 5.16 -7.01
CA LEU A 63 13.08 4.45 -6.19
C LEU A 63 13.41 2.95 -6.17
N VAL A 64 13.12 2.28 -5.06
CA VAL A 64 13.13 0.81 -4.96
C VAL A 64 11.70 0.32 -4.97
N VAL A 65 11.25 -0.27 -6.06
CA VAL A 65 9.91 -0.84 -6.16
C VAL A 65 9.82 -2.12 -5.35
N ILE A 66 8.91 -2.16 -4.39
CA ILE A 66 8.71 -3.28 -3.47
C ILE A 66 7.40 -4.03 -3.72
N GLY A 67 6.47 -3.44 -4.46
CA GLY A 67 5.17 -4.05 -4.73
C GLY A 67 4.41 -3.44 -5.90
N THR A 68 3.37 -4.14 -6.31
CA THR A 68 2.32 -3.64 -7.21
C THR A 68 1.16 -3.07 -6.42
N SER A 69 0.44 -2.11 -6.99
CA SER A 69 -0.79 -1.55 -6.43
C SER A 69 -1.86 -1.47 -7.52
N GLY A 70 -3.01 -2.09 -7.26
CA GLY A 70 -4.07 -2.24 -8.24
C GLY A 70 -3.58 -2.95 -9.53
N LEU A 71 -4.08 -2.49 -10.68
CA LEU A 71 -3.77 -3.06 -11.99
C LEU A 71 -2.46 -2.55 -12.61
N PHE A 72 -2.10 -1.29 -12.35
CA PHE A 72 -1.00 -0.62 -13.07
C PHE A 72 -0.02 0.10 -12.16
N GLY A 73 -0.37 0.30 -10.89
CA GLY A 73 0.41 1.03 -9.93
C GLY A 73 1.54 0.21 -9.34
N ARG A 74 2.50 0.90 -8.75
CA ARG A 74 3.62 0.32 -8.00
C ARG A 74 3.80 1.07 -6.69
N ILE A 75 4.21 0.34 -5.65
CA ILE A 75 4.64 0.93 -4.38
C ILE A 75 6.15 0.78 -4.29
N ALA A 76 6.81 1.86 -3.91
CA ALA A 76 8.26 1.98 -3.88
C ALA A 76 8.75 2.77 -2.67
N VAL A 77 10.02 2.59 -2.32
CA VAL A 77 10.72 3.40 -1.34
C VAL A 77 11.64 4.39 -2.06
N ASP A 78 11.53 5.67 -1.72
CA ASP A 78 12.42 6.71 -2.20
C ASP A 78 13.80 6.56 -1.56
N VAL A 79 14.84 6.42 -2.38
CA VAL A 79 16.20 6.16 -1.92
C VAL A 79 16.83 7.36 -1.21
N ALA A 80 16.37 8.58 -1.50
CA ALA A 80 16.88 9.80 -0.89
C ALA A 80 16.30 10.03 0.51
N THR A 81 15.00 9.73 0.68
CA THR A 81 14.25 10.11 1.89
C THR A 81 13.82 8.93 2.76
N GLY A 82 13.77 7.72 2.21
CA GLY A 82 13.17 6.55 2.87
C GLY A 82 11.64 6.57 2.87
N HIS A 83 11.01 7.58 2.26
CA HIS A 83 9.55 7.68 2.19
C HIS A 83 8.98 6.59 1.27
N VAL A 84 7.78 6.12 1.58
CA VAL A 84 7.02 5.24 0.69
C VAL A 84 6.24 6.09 -0.30
N ALA A 85 6.31 5.70 -1.57
CA ALA A 85 5.67 6.40 -2.67
C ALA A 85 4.96 5.43 -3.62
N GLN A 86 3.90 5.92 -4.27
CA GLN A 86 3.15 5.21 -5.30
C GLN A 86 3.51 5.77 -6.67
N ILE A 87 3.89 4.90 -7.59
CA ILE A 87 3.95 5.21 -9.02
C ILE A 87 2.59 4.80 -9.60
N PRO A 88 1.71 5.73 -10.01
CA PRO A 88 0.32 5.40 -10.33
C PRO A 88 0.14 4.53 -11.58
N LYS A 89 1.12 4.56 -12.50
CA LYS A 89 1.15 3.71 -13.71
C LYS A 89 2.59 3.44 -14.14
N ILE A 90 2.82 2.35 -14.85
CA ILE A 90 4.15 1.89 -15.30
C ILE A 90 4.97 2.98 -16.02
N GLU A 91 4.31 3.82 -16.83
CA GLU A 91 4.96 4.88 -17.62
C GLU A 91 4.97 6.25 -16.90
N SER A 92 4.59 6.31 -15.62
CA SER A 92 4.57 7.57 -14.88
C SER A 92 5.98 8.10 -14.65
N ALA A 93 6.21 9.38 -14.94
CA ALA A 93 7.43 10.09 -14.55
C ALA A 93 7.34 10.67 -13.13
N THR A 94 6.18 10.56 -12.48
CA THR A 94 5.93 11.06 -11.12
C THR A 94 5.57 9.93 -10.18
N ALA A 95 5.91 10.13 -8.91
CA ALA A 95 5.44 9.32 -7.80
C ALA A 95 4.66 10.21 -6.81
N HIS A 96 3.68 9.62 -6.13
CA HIS A 96 2.86 10.27 -5.12
C HIS A 96 3.25 9.75 -3.74
N HIS A 97 3.20 10.61 -2.73
CA HIS A 97 3.47 10.21 -1.35
C HIS A 97 2.48 9.16 -0.86
N VAL A 98 2.96 8.19 -0.08
CA VAL A 98 2.14 7.13 0.55
C VAL A 98 2.33 7.16 2.06
N ASN A 99 3.58 7.09 2.53
CA ASN A 99 3.93 7.18 3.94
C ASN A 99 5.31 7.83 4.12
N SER A 100 5.50 8.44 5.28
CA SER A 100 6.75 9.05 5.72
C SER A 100 7.90 8.05 5.82
N ASP A 101 7.62 6.79 6.15
CA ASP A 101 8.62 5.72 6.16
C ASP A 101 7.97 4.32 6.03
N LEU A 102 8.82 3.30 5.92
CA LEU A 102 8.39 1.92 5.73
C LEU A 102 7.70 1.31 6.97
N ASP A 103 8.13 1.67 8.18
CA ASP A 103 7.48 1.21 9.42
C ASP A 103 6.04 1.72 9.49
N SER A 104 5.84 3.00 9.17
CA SER A 104 4.54 3.64 9.11
C SER A 104 3.63 2.98 8.07
N PHE A 105 4.15 2.67 6.88
CA PHE A 105 3.40 1.90 5.88
C PHE A 105 3.00 0.51 6.40
N ASN A 106 3.92 -0.21 7.04
CA ASN A 106 3.66 -1.52 7.62
C ASN A 106 2.58 -1.46 8.71
N ARG A 107 2.64 -0.46 9.59
CA ARG A 107 1.67 -0.26 10.67
C ARG A 107 0.29 0.15 10.13
N CYS A 108 0.23 1.00 9.11
CA CYS A 108 -1.02 1.32 8.42
C CYS A 108 -1.64 0.07 7.79
N ALA A 109 -0.85 -0.73 7.06
CA ALA A 109 -1.32 -1.98 6.48
C ALA A 109 -1.84 -2.95 7.56
N ALA A 110 -1.12 -3.10 8.68
CA ALA A 110 -1.54 -3.94 9.79
C ALA A 110 -2.86 -3.45 10.40
N ALA A 111 -3.03 -2.15 10.62
CA ALA A 111 -4.24 -1.56 11.20
C ALA A 111 -5.45 -1.74 10.27
N VAL A 112 -5.28 -1.49 8.97
CA VAL A 112 -6.32 -1.67 7.95
C VAL A 112 -6.75 -3.15 7.87
N ILE A 113 -5.80 -4.08 7.84
CA ILE A 113 -6.09 -5.51 7.83
C ILE A 113 -6.78 -5.94 9.13
N ALA A 114 -6.33 -5.44 10.28
CA ALA A 114 -6.96 -5.77 11.57
C ALA A 114 -8.41 -5.28 11.69
N ARG A 115 -8.77 -4.21 10.96
CA ARG A 115 -10.14 -3.68 10.89
C ARG A 115 -11.04 -4.46 9.93
N PHE A 116 -10.48 -5.33 9.08
CA PHE A 116 -11.23 -6.16 8.14
C PHE A 116 -11.93 -7.34 8.84
N PRO A 117 -13.17 -7.71 8.47
CA PRO A 117 -14.01 -7.14 7.41
C PRO A 117 -14.55 -5.75 7.77
N PHE A 118 -14.68 -4.90 6.75
CA PHE A 118 -15.08 -3.50 6.96
C PHE A 118 -16.56 -3.34 7.31
N TYR A 119 -17.41 -4.16 6.71
CA TYR A 119 -18.86 -4.04 6.78
C TYR A 119 -19.50 -5.30 7.35
N ALA A 120 -20.60 -5.13 8.07
CA ALA A 120 -21.52 -6.21 8.38
C ALA A 120 -22.55 -6.39 7.25
N GLU A 121 -23.21 -7.54 7.21
CA GLU A 121 -24.31 -7.77 6.26
C GLU A 121 -25.43 -6.75 6.48
N GLY A 122 -25.81 -6.03 5.43
CA GLY A 122 -26.86 -4.99 5.47
C GLY A 122 -26.39 -3.60 5.92
N ASP A 123 -25.08 -3.35 6.00
CA ASP A 123 -24.51 -2.10 6.55
C ASP A 123 -24.20 -1.01 5.49
N GLU A 124 -24.99 -0.96 4.41
CA GLU A 124 -24.77 -0.02 3.29
C GLU A 124 -24.80 1.46 3.72
N GLU A 125 -25.57 1.79 4.75
CA GLU A 125 -25.66 3.15 5.28
C GLU A 125 -24.41 3.60 6.07
N ARG A 126 -23.53 2.67 6.46
CA ARG A 126 -22.36 2.95 7.31
C ARG A 126 -21.03 2.95 6.57
N PHE A 127 -21.03 2.83 5.24
CA PHE A 127 -19.79 2.80 4.46
C PHE A 127 -18.91 4.04 4.68
N GLU A 128 -19.50 5.24 4.72
CA GLU A 128 -18.76 6.47 4.99
C GLU A 128 -18.19 6.50 6.41
N GLU A 129 -18.96 6.04 7.41
CA GLU A 129 -18.48 5.97 8.81
C GLU A 129 -17.25 5.07 8.93
N VAL A 130 -17.26 3.91 8.25
CA VAL A 130 -16.12 2.99 8.24
C VAL A 130 -14.92 3.59 7.51
N ALA A 131 -15.14 4.34 6.44
CA ALA A 131 -14.07 5.06 5.75
C ALA A 131 -13.44 6.15 6.63
N GLU A 132 -14.26 6.91 7.37
CA GLU A 132 -13.79 7.90 8.36
C GLU A 132 -12.96 7.24 9.48
N GLU A 133 -13.42 6.10 10.03
CA GLU A 133 -12.65 5.33 11.02
C GLU A 133 -11.27 4.92 10.49
N LEU A 134 -11.19 4.47 9.23
CA LEU A 134 -9.92 4.09 8.60
C LEU A 134 -9.01 5.31 8.37
N ARG A 135 -9.57 6.44 7.95
CA ARG A 135 -8.82 7.70 7.80
C ARG A 135 -8.20 8.11 9.14
N ASP A 136 -8.97 8.04 10.23
CA ASP A 136 -8.47 8.35 11.57
C ASP A 136 -7.36 7.37 12.01
N LEU A 137 -7.54 6.07 11.78
CA LEU A 137 -6.53 5.05 12.10
C LEU A 137 -5.22 5.28 11.34
N ILE A 138 -5.30 5.55 10.04
CA ILE A 138 -4.14 5.80 9.18
C ILE A 138 -3.44 7.09 9.58
N CYS A 139 -4.20 8.18 9.78
CA CYS A 139 -3.66 9.48 10.18
C CYS A 139 -2.99 9.43 11.57
N ALA A 140 -3.53 8.65 12.50
CA ALA A 140 -2.93 8.45 13.83
C ALA A 140 -1.57 7.74 13.78
N ILE A 141 -1.31 6.94 12.73
CA ILE A 141 -0.02 6.27 12.51
C ILE A 141 0.92 7.19 11.76
N ASP A 142 0.42 7.85 10.71
CA ASP A 142 1.18 8.76 9.86
C ASP A 142 0.27 9.88 9.33
N GLU A 143 0.48 11.08 9.86
CA GLU A 143 -0.31 12.28 9.51
C GLU A 143 -0.17 12.69 8.03
N THR A 144 0.87 12.20 7.35
CA THR A 144 1.14 12.52 5.94
C THR A 144 0.48 11.55 4.96
N ALA A 145 -0.04 10.42 5.46
CA ALA A 145 -0.50 9.30 4.64
C ALA A 145 -1.76 9.61 3.80
N LEU A 146 -2.60 10.55 4.25
CA LEU A 146 -3.82 10.97 3.56
C LEU A 146 -3.60 12.14 2.60
N ALA A 147 -2.44 12.16 1.93
CA ALA A 147 -2.18 13.13 0.87
C ALA A 147 -3.30 13.08 -0.20
N HIS A 148 -3.70 14.23 -0.72
CA HIS A 148 -4.81 14.32 -1.68
C HIS A 148 -4.52 13.48 -2.94
N ASN A 149 -5.44 12.59 -3.30
CA ASN A 149 -5.30 11.60 -4.38
C ASN A 149 -4.11 10.64 -4.18
N GLY A 150 -3.69 10.47 -2.92
CA GLY A 150 -2.72 9.49 -2.50
C GLY A 150 -3.35 8.11 -2.36
N PHE A 151 -2.48 7.13 -2.15
CA PHE A 151 -2.84 5.72 -2.04
C PHE A 151 -3.92 5.48 -0.97
N TRP A 152 -3.67 5.91 0.27
CA TRP A 152 -4.59 5.68 1.39
C TRP A 152 -5.88 6.48 1.29
N ALA A 153 -5.82 7.71 0.76
CA ALA A 153 -7.02 8.51 0.53
C ALA A 153 -7.96 7.81 -0.46
N THR A 154 -7.42 7.34 -1.59
CA THR A 154 -8.17 6.60 -2.61
C THR A 154 -8.74 5.30 -2.04
N PHE A 155 -7.93 4.56 -1.28
CA PHE A 155 -8.40 3.35 -0.60
C PHE A 155 -9.60 3.61 0.33
N CYS A 156 -9.57 4.69 1.11
CA CYS A 156 -10.70 5.05 1.97
C CYS A 156 -11.93 5.48 1.17
N ASP A 157 -11.74 6.13 0.01
CA ASP A 157 -12.83 6.48 -0.88
C ASP A 157 -13.49 5.22 -1.48
N ASP A 158 -12.70 4.20 -1.85
CA ASP A 158 -13.20 2.89 -2.29
C ASP A 158 -13.98 2.18 -1.17
N VAL A 159 -13.52 2.32 0.09
CA VAL A 159 -14.26 1.84 1.26
C VAL A 159 -15.59 2.60 1.43
N ALA A 160 -15.62 3.91 1.20
CA ALA A 160 -16.82 4.73 1.34
C ALA A 160 -17.92 4.36 0.32
N ILE A 161 -17.54 3.82 -0.84
CA ILE A 161 -18.50 3.36 -1.87
C ILE A 161 -18.85 1.87 -1.79
N GLY A 162 -18.25 1.13 -0.84
CA GLY A 162 -18.59 -0.28 -0.59
C GLY A 162 -17.87 -1.29 -1.46
N ASP A 163 -16.74 -0.95 -2.09
CA ASP A 163 -16.04 -1.85 -3.02
C ASP A 163 -15.61 -3.19 -2.39
N TYR A 164 -15.50 -3.23 -1.06
CA TYR A 164 -15.10 -4.41 -0.29
C TYR A 164 -16.26 -5.16 0.39
N ALA A 165 -17.52 -4.79 0.10
CA ALA A 165 -18.71 -5.34 0.79
C ALA A 165 -18.98 -6.82 0.45
N ASN A 166 -18.57 -7.27 -0.73
CA ASN A 166 -18.90 -8.60 -1.25
C ASN A 166 -17.74 -9.60 -1.15
N TRP A 167 -16.86 -9.44 -0.15
CA TRP A 167 -15.67 -10.29 -0.03
C TRP A 167 -15.98 -11.79 0.17
N ASP A 168 -17.05 -12.12 0.89
CA ASP A 168 -17.47 -13.50 1.17
C ASP A 168 -18.47 -14.06 0.12
N ALA A 169 -18.76 -13.32 -0.97
CA ALA A 169 -19.77 -13.68 -1.99
C ALA A 169 -19.24 -14.52 -3.17
#